data_AF-A0A497UJJ6-F1
#
_entry.id   AF-A0A497UJJ6-F1
#
_cell.length_a   1.000
_cell.length_b   1.000
_cell.length_c   1.000
_cell.angle_alpha   90.00
_cell.angle_beta   90.00
_cell.angle_gamma   90.00
#
_symmetry.space_group_name_H-M   'P 1'
#
loop_
_entity.id
_entity.type
_entity.pdbx_description
1 polymer ?
#
loop_
_entity_poly.entity_id
_entity_poly.type
_entity_poly.pdbx_seq_one_letter_code
_entity_poly.pdbx_strand_id
1 'polypeptide(L)'
;MKQYLFLFSIFLQSFLYAQESEATTSDSLTKLRKIAFAESRNYNKKLCREDSMRAVRDSEIQNKYFINIAAPDGDKFLPGEELKTILKKHNIIWGGEWMGSDIGGYSGGCYYRAMTELTKKKFGEDFINGLVKESVALYVKKHPGKIFDYDEHTEWKYKGNYLSYTDDNDQLNKDFFSHFTYPEDYENYNSSIQKYPSNTVVTLTLDSKGKVLKHQFSHRIHNDHNLRYIPYFEKEIKKFIKYTKFESVKYSGYPVKSEVSFFIYYK
;
A
#
# COMPACT_ATOMS: atom_id res chain seq x y z
N MET A 1 -35.00 -34.84 -43.14
CA MET A 1 -33.93 -35.38 -42.26
C MET A 1 -32.52 -35.22 -42.83
N LYS A 2 -32.23 -35.57 -44.10
CA LYS A 2 -30.87 -35.49 -44.67
C LYS A 2 -30.25 -34.08 -44.74
N GLN A 3 -31.03 -33.03 -45.01
CA GLN A 3 -30.52 -31.64 -45.09
C GLN A 3 -30.13 -31.06 -43.71
N TYR A 4 -30.85 -31.41 -42.65
CA TYR A 4 -30.54 -30.98 -41.28
C TYR A 4 -29.26 -31.62 -40.74
N LEU A 5 -28.99 -32.88 -41.09
CA LEU A 5 -27.74 -33.56 -40.75
C LEU A 5 -26.53 -32.94 -41.44
N PHE A 6 -26.68 -32.51 -42.70
CA PHE A 6 -25.60 -31.84 -43.43
C PHE A 6 -25.27 -30.46 -42.86
N LEU A 7 -26.30 -29.66 -42.54
CA LEU A 7 -26.11 -28.35 -41.89
C LEU A 7 -25.52 -28.48 -40.47
N PHE A 8 -25.92 -29.51 -39.71
CA PHE A 8 -25.36 -29.77 -38.38
C PHE A 8 -23.87 -30.16 -38.45
N SER A 9 -23.48 -30.98 -39.43
CA SER A 9 -22.07 -31.33 -39.66
C SER A 9 -21.21 -30.13 -40.06
N ILE A 10 -21.72 -29.22 -40.91
CA ILE A 10 -21.01 -27.98 -41.27
C ILE A 10 -20.86 -27.08 -40.04
N PHE A 11 -21.91 -26.95 -39.22
CA PHE A 11 -21.87 -26.14 -38.00
C PHE A 11 -20.86 -26.70 -36.98
N LEU A 12 -20.84 -28.03 -36.77
CA LEU A 12 -19.84 -28.68 -35.90
C LEU A 12 -18.41 -28.48 -36.40
N GLN A 13 -18.17 -28.60 -37.71
CA GLN A 13 -16.84 -28.37 -38.28
C GLN A 13 -16.39 -26.91 -38.10
N SER A 14 -17.29 -25.94 -38.22
CA SER A 14 -16.97 -24.53 -37.96
C SER A 14 -16.64 -24.24 -36.49
N PHE A 15 -17.31 -24.91 -35.54
CA PHE A 15 -16.97 -24.79 -34.11
C PHE A 15 -15.62 -25.41 -33.76
N LEU A 16 -15.31 -26.58 -34.31
CA LEU A 16 -14.02 -27.24 -34.09
C LEU A 16 -12.85 -26.42 -34.68
N TYR A 17 -13.02 -25.85 -35.88
CA TYR A 17 -12.01 -24.98 -36.49
C TYR A 17 -11.79 -23.67 -35.70
N ALA A 18 -12.87 -23.07 -35.18
CA ALA A 18 -12.77 -21.88 -34.35
C ALA A 18 -12.01 -22.16 -33.05
N GLN A 19 -12.32 -23.26 -32.37
CA GLN A 19 -11.69 -23.65 -31.11
C GLN A 19 -10.21 -24.04 -31.28
N GLU A 20 -9.85 -24.69 -32.40
CA GLU A 20 -8.47 -25.04 -32.73
C GLU A 20 -7.64 -23.80 -33.14
N SER A 21 -8.27 -22.84 -33.83
CA SER A 21 -7.64 -21.56 -34.18
C SER A 21 -7.37 -20.66 -32.97
N GLU A 22 -8.27 -20.62 -31.97
CA GLU A 22 -8.06 -19.93 -30.69
C GLU A 22 -6.99 -20.60 -29.85
N ALA A 23 -6.97 -21.94 -29.78
CA ALA A 23 -5.94 -22.67 -29.04
C ALA A 23 -4.54 -22.44 -29.62
N THR A 24 -4.39 -22.49 -30.95
CA THR A 24 -3.10 -22.26 -31.64
C THR A 24 -2.67 -20.79 -31.62
N THR A 25 -3.59 -19.81 -31.69
CA THR A 25 -3.25 -18.40 -31.46
C THR A 25 -2.91 -18.11 -30.01
N SER A 26 -3.55 -18.74 -29.02
CA SER A 26 -3.22 -18.57 -27.60
C SER A 26 -1.82 -19.11 -27.26
N ASP A 27 -1.42 -20.23 -27.86
CA ASP A 27 -0.11 -20.85 -27.62
C ASP A 27 1.02 -20.06 -28.32
N SER A 28 0.79 -19.60 -29.55
CA SER A 28 1.72 -18.72 -30.27
C SER A 28 1.90 -17.35 -29.60
N LEU A 29 0.81 -16.74 -29.10
CA LEU A 29 0.87 -15.48 -28.35
C LEU A 29 1.61 -15.66 -27.01
N THR A 30 1.39 -16.78 -26.33
CA THR A 30 2.11 -17.14 -25.10
C THR A 30 3.60 -17.32 -25.35
N LYS A 31 3.97 -17.97 -26.46
CA LYS A 31 5.37 -18.14 -26.87
C LYS A 31 6.03 -16.80 -27.23
N LEU A 32 5.34 -15.93 -27.97
CA LEU A 32 5.81 -14.58 -28.29
C LEU A 32 6.00 -13.72 -27.03
N ARG A 33 5.07 -13.78 -26.08
CA ARG A 33 5.23 -13.12 -24.77
C ARG A 33 6.48 -13.61 -24.06
N LYS A 34 6.72 -14.93 -23.99
CA LYS A 34 7.93 -15.48 -23.35
C LYS A 34 9.21 -14.97 -24.01
N ILE A 35 9.26 -14.90 -25.34
CA ILE A 35 10.40 -14.36 -26.09
C ILE A 35 10.59 -12.88 -25.78
N ALA A 36 9.54 -12.06 -25.90
CA ALA A 36 9.58 -10.63 -25.62
C ALA A 36 10.01 -10.33 -24.16
N PHE A 37 9.53 -11.12 -23.19
CA PHE A 37 9.96 -11.03 -21.80
C PHE A 37 11.44 -11.40 -21.62
N ALA A 38 11.94 -12.42 -22.31
CA ALA A 38 13.35 -12.82 -22.25
C ALA A 38 14.27 -11.77 -22.88
N GLU A 39 13.88 -11.20 -24.04
CA GLU A 39 14.60 -10.12 -24.71
C GLU A 39 14.63 -8.86 -23.86
N SER A 40 13.49 -8.43 -23.32
CA SER A 40 13.39 -7.30 -22.40
C SER A 40 14.29 -7.50 -21.17
N ARG A 41 14.27 -8.69 -20.56
CA ARG A 41 15.15 -9.02 -19.43
C ARG A 41 16.62 -8.92 -19.79
N ASN A 42 17.04 -9.45 -20.94
CA ASN A 42 18.43 -9.39 -21.39
C ASN A 42 18.87 -7.95 -21.68
N TYR A 43 18.03 -7.16 -22.34
CA TYR A 43 18.25 -5.75 -22.60
C TYR A 43 18.42 -4.96 -21.29
N ASN A 44 17.48 -5.15 -20.34
CA ASN A 44 17.51 -4.48 -19.04
C ASN A 44 18.74 -4.89 -18.22
N LYS A 45 19.15 -6.16 -18.27
CA LYS A 45 20.39 -6.63 -17.61
C LYS A 45 21.64 -5.95 -18.19
N LYS A 46 21.71 -5.75 -19.51
CA LYS A 46 22.81 -5.04 -20.16
C LYS A 46 22.85 -3.57 -19.72
N LEU A 47 21.71 -2.86 -19.83
CA LEU A 47 21.61 -1.47 -19.37
C LEU A 47 21.98 -1.33 -17.90
N CYS A 48 21.49 -2.23 -17.05
CA CYS A 48 21.80 -2.24 -15.63
C CYS A 48 23.30 -2.37 -15.36
N ARG A 49 24.00 -3.20 -16.14
CA ARG A 49 25.46 -3.34 -16.03
C ARG A 49 26.17 -2.04 -16.42
N GLU A 50 25.75 -1.39 -17.50
CA GLU A 50 26.30 -0.11 -17.95
C GLU A 50 26.06 1.01 -16.93
N ASP A 51 24.86 1.07 -16.37
CA ASP A 51 24.45 2.00 -15.32
C ASP A 51 25.26 1.80 -14.04
N SER A 52 25.45 0.57 -13.60
CA SER A 52 26.27 0.26 -12.41
C SER A 52 27.72 0.65 -12.63
N MET A 53 28.30 0.39 -13.81
CA MET A 53 29.66 0.83 -14.13
C MET A 53 29.78 2.36 -14.18
N ARG A 54 28.74 3.05 -14.65
CA ARG A 54 28.67 4.52 -14.61
C ARG A 54 28.62 5.02 -13.17
N ALA A 55 27.81 4.40 -12.31
CA ALA A 55 27.74 4.75 -10.88
C ALA A 55 29.09 4.58 -10.18
N VAL A 56 29.84 3.51 -10.48
CA VAL A 56 31.20 3.31 -9.96
C VAL A 56 32.12 4.47 -10.34
N ARG A 57 32.20 4.81 -11.63
CA ARG A 57 33.04 5.95 -12.09
C ARG A 57 32.61 7.28 -11.47
N ASP A 58 31.31 7.54 -11.43
CA ASP A 58 30.80 8.78 -10.84
C ASP A 58 31.08 8.86 -9.32
N SER A 59 31.06 7.72 -8.62
CA SER A 59 31.32 7.65 -7.17
C SER A 59 32.74 8.03 -6.76
N GLU A 60 33.68 7.99 -7.71
CA GLU A 60 35.06 8.44 -7.51
C GLU A 60 35.14 9.97 -7.43
N ILE A 61 34.21 10.67 -8.09
CA ILE A 61 34.20 12.14 -8.23
C ILE A 61 33.23 12.78 -7.23
N GLN A 62 32.07 12.17 -7.04
CA GLN A 62 30.97 12.71 -6.25
C GLN A 62 30.25 11.61 -5.48
N ASN A 63 29.58 11.97 -4.40
CA ASN A 63 28.73 11.03 -3.66
C ASN A 63 27.28 11.47 -3.84
N LYS A 64 26.41 10.56 -4.24
CA LYS A 64 24.98 10.84 -4.42
C LYS A 64 24.16 9.82 -3.66
N TYR A 65 23.15 10.29 -2.96
CA TYR A 65 22.22 9.45 -2.21
C TYR A 65 20.81 9.59 -2.78
N PHE A 66 20.17 8.46 -3.07
CA PHE A 66 18.81 8.40 -3.56
C PHE A 66 17.94 7.59 -2.58
N ILE A 67 16.65 7.93 -2.48
CA ILE A 67 15.67 7.11 -1.75
C ILE A 67 14.83 6.32 -2.73
N ASN A 68 14.70 5.01 -2.47
CA ASN A 68 13.77 4.16 -3.19
C ASN A 68 12.36 4.36 -2.61
N ILE A 69 11.41 4.69 -3.46
CA ILE A 69 9.98 4.73 -3.14
C ILE A 69 9.28 3.55 -3.83
N ALA A 70 8.13 3.11 -3.30
CA ALA A 70 7.41 1.98 -3.87
C ALA A 70 6.95 2.26 -5.32
N ALA A 71 6.84 1.23 -6.15
CA ALA A 71 6.30 1.33 -7.50
C ALA A 71 4.88 0.72 -7.56
N PRO A 72 4.02 1.13 -8.51
CA PRO A 72 4.20 2.22 -9.49
C PRO A 72 3.92 3.62 -8.94
N ASP A 73 3.20 3.72 -7.83
CA ASP A 73 2.70 4.97 -7.26
C ASP A 73 3.03 5.07 -5.77
N GLY A 74 4.31 4.97 -5.42
CA GLY A 74 4.76 5.18 -4.04
C GLY A 74 4.72 6.65 -3.65
N ASP A 75 4.34 6.90 -2.41
CA ASP A 75 4.32 8.24 -1.85
C ASP A 75 5.70 8.87 -1.83
N LYS A 76 5.74 10.18 -2.07
CA LYS A 76 6.98 10.95 -2.03
C LYS A 76 7.61 10.88 -0.65
N PHE A 77 8.94 10.90 -0.61
CA PHE A 77 9.68 11.05 0.62
C PHE A 77 9.57 12.49 1.11
N LEU A 78 8.54 12.74 1.94
CA LEU A 78 8.17 14.06 2.46
C LEU A 78 9.37 14.89 2.98
N PRO A 79 10.35 14.31 3.72
CA PRO A 79 11.52 15.04 4.23
C PRO A 79 12.63 15.32 3.22
N GLY A 80 12.36 15.24 1.90
CA GLY A 80 13.39 15.38 0.86
C GLY A 80 14.20 16.67 0.93
N GLU A 81 13.57 17.81 1.23
CA GLU A 81 14.28 19.10 1.34
C GLU A 81 15.13 19.20 2.62
N GLU A 82 14.63 18.67 3.74
CA GLU A 82 15.41 18.54 4.98
C GLU A 82 16.62 17.62 4.77
N LEU A 83 16.42 16.47 4.12
CA LEU A 83 17.48 15.51 3.82
C LEU A 83 18.54 16.11 2.90
N LYS A 84 18.13 16.81 1.83
CA LYS A 84 19.04 17.53 0.94
C LYS A 84 19.92 18.52 1.69
N THR A 85 19.34 19.25 2.64
CA THR A 85 20.07 20.22 3.46
C THR A 85 21.07 19.53 4.38
N ILE A 86 20.69 18.40 5.00
CA ILE A 86 21.57 17.62 5.88
C ILE A 86 22.73 16.99 5.08
N LEU A 87 22.43 16.29 3.98
CA LEU A 87 23.42 15.62 3.14
C LEU A 87 24.49 16.59 2.62
N LYS A 88 24.08 17.81 2.24
CA LYS A 88 24.99 18.85 1.75
C LYS A 88 26.09 19.20 2.76
N LYS A 89 25.79 19.16 4.07
CA LYS A 89 26.79 19.42 5.13
C LYS A 89 27.91 18.37 5.17
N HIS A 90 27.66 17.21 4.56
CA HIS A 90 28.59 16.08 4.52
C HIS A 90 29.13 15.82 3.10
N ASN A 91 29.01 16.79 2.19
CA ASN A 91 29.43 16.65 0.78
C ASN A 91 28.79 15.44 0.08
N ILE A 92 27.53 15.14 0.43
CA ILE A 92 26.69 14.17 -0.26
C ILE A 92 25.62 14.94 -1.02
N ILE A 93 25.50 14.64 -2.31
CA ILE A 93 24.50 15.25 -3.19
C ILE A 93 23.20 14.46 -3.03
N TRP A 94 22.10 15.19 -2.81
CA TRP A 94 20.77 14.59 -2.89
C TRP A 94 20.45 14.25 -4.35
N GLY A 95 20.28 12.96 -4.62
CA GLY A 95 19.98 12.43 -5.95
C GLY A 95 18.49 12.45 -6.29
N GLY A 96 17.63 12.60 -5.28
CA GLY A 96 16.18 12.52 -5.44
C GLY A 96 15.61 11.15 -5.08
N GLU A 97 14.35 10.98 -5.43
CA GLU A 97 13.62 9.72 -5.29
C GLU A 97 13.73 8.90 -6.57
N TRP A 98 13.67 7.59 -6.44
CA TRP A 98 13.56 6.69 -7.57
C TRP A 98 12.66 5.51 -7.23
N MET A 99 12.10 4.88 -8.24
CA MET A 99 11.23 3.72 -8.08
C MET A 99 11.93 2.46 -8.57
N GLY A 100 12.09 1.50 -7.67
CA GLY A 100 12.47 0.13 -8.02
C GLY A 100 11.31 -0.62 -8.65
N SER A 101 11.58 -1.52 -9.60
CA SER A 101 10.60 -2.47 -10.10
C SER A 101 11.14 -3.88 -9.94
N ASP A 102 10.31 -4.77 -9.39
CA ASP A 102 10.55 -6.21 -9.35
C ASP A 102 10.64 -6.81 -10.77
N ILE A 103 10.12 -6.09 -11.76
CA ILE A 103 10.07 -6.44 -13.18
C ILE A 103 11.11 -5.62 -13.96
N GLY A 104 12.24 -5.21 -13.35
CA GLY A 104 13.45 -4.73 -14.05
C GLY A 104 13.24 -3.66 -15.14
N GLY A 105 12.14 -2.91 -15.11
CA GLY A 105 11.61 -2.21 -16.30
C GLY A 105 11.77 -0.69 -16.29
N TYR A 106 12.22 -0.09 -15.18
CA TYR A 106 12.52 1.33 -15.14
C TYR A 106 14.00 1.57 -15.45
N SER A 107 14.26 2.28 -16.54
CA SER A 107 15.59 2.73 -16.91
C SER A 107 16.18 3.63 -15.80
N GLY A 108 17.46 3.46 -15.49
CA GLY A 108 18.16 4.25 -14.47
C GLY A 108 18.14 3.69 -13.04
N GLY A 109 17.25 2.74 -12.71
CA GLY A 109 17.15 2.18 -11.35
C GLY A 109 18.47 1.56 -10.83
N CYS A 110 19.22 0.91 -11.71
CA CYS A 110 20.52 0.33 -11.33
C CYS A 110 21.58 1.37 -11.00
N TYR A 111 21.58 2.52 -11.69
CA TYR A 111 22.49 3.61 -11.37
C TYR A 111 22.19 4.16 -9.98
N TYR A 112 20.91 4.47 -9.68
CA TYR A 112 20.50 5.02 -8.39
C TYR A 112 20.81 4.09 -7.23
N ARG A 113 20.51 2.79 -7.42
CA ARG A 113 20.84 1.75 -6.45
C ARG A 113 22.34 1.64 -6.21
N ALA A 114 23.14 1.44 -7.27
CA ALA A 114 24.58 1.27 -7.15
C ALA A 114 25.25 2.51 -6.53
N MET A 115 24.85 3.72 -6.96
CA MET A 115 25.38 4.97 -6.43
C MET A 115 25.05 5.16 -4.95
N THR A 116 23.84 4.78 -4.54
CA THR A 116 23.40 4.80 -3.14
C THR A 116 24.19 3.80 -2.30
N GLU A 117 24.36 2.56 -2.78
CA GLU A 117 25.15 1.52 -2.11
C GLU A 117 26.62 1.93 -1.95
N LEU A 118 27.23 2.52 -2.98
CA LEU A 118 28.60 3.03 -2.94
C LEU A 118 28.74 4.19 -1.94
N THR A 119 27.78 5.11 -1.92
CA THR A 119 27.75 6.21 -0.95
C THR A 119 27.60 5.68 0.47
N LYS A 120 26.67 4.76 0.72
CA LYS A 120 26.53 4.10 2.04
C LYS A 120 27.82 3.38 2.45
N LYS A 121 28.47 2.66 1.54
CA LYS A 121 29.72 1.95 1.82
C LYS A 121 30.85 2.91 2.21
N LYS A 122 30.93 4.08 1.58
CA LYS A 122 31.96 5.09 1.85
C LYS A 122 31.79 5.80 3.18
N PHE A 123 30.57 6.19 3.54
CA PHE A 123 30.28 6.96 4.75
C PHE A 123 29.86 6.11 5.95
N GLY A 124 29.48 4.85 5.72
CA GLY A 124 28.85 3.98 6.70
C GLY A 124 27.32 4.01 6.56
N GLU A 125 26.71 2.83 6.52
CA GLU A 125 25.26 2.70 6.37
C GLU A 125 24.51 3.31 7.57
N ASP A 126 24.98 3.06 8.80
CA ASP A 126 24.37 3.63 10.01
C ASP A 126 24.45 5.15 10.04
N PHE A 127 25.55 5.72 9.53
CA PHE A 127 25.70 7.16 9.40
C PHE A 127 24.65 7.75 8.45
N ILE A 128 24.52 7.19 7.24
CA ILE A 128 23.51 7.62 6.26
C ILE A 128 22.09 7.45 6.81
N ASN A 129 21.81 6.32 7.45
CA ASN A 129 20.51 6.08 8.09
C ASN A 129 20.23 7.09 9.22
N GLY A 130 21.26 7.52 9.95
CA GLY A 130 21.19 8.61 10.92
C GLY A 130 20.77 9.93 10.28
N LEU A 131 21.37 10.31 9.15
CA LEU A 131 21.01 11.52 8.41
C LEU A 131 19.55 11.48 7.90
N VAL A 132 19.10 10.31 7.43
CA VAL A 132 17.69 10.12 7.03
C VAL A 132 16.76 10.28 8.25
N LYS A 133 17.07 9.66 9.39
CA LYS A 133 16.28 9.82 10.62
C LYS A 133 16.24 11.26 11.13
N GLU A 134 17.35 11.99 11.00
CA GLU A 134 17.41 13.41 11.34
C GLU A 134 16.49 14.23 10.43
N SER A 135 16.48 13.94 9.12
CA SER A 135 15.59 14.63 8.17
C SER A 135 14.12 14.45 8.51
N VAL A 136 13.72 13.23 8.87
CA VAL A 136 12.35 12.93 9.31
C VAL A 136 12.00 13.72 10.57
N ALA A 137 12.88 13.73 11.57
CA ALA A 137 12.66 14.47 12.82
C ALA A 137 12.46 15.97 12.57
N LEU A 138 13.29 16.56 11.71
CA LEU A 138 13.18 17.97 11.32
C LEU A 138 11.88 18.25 10.58
N TYR A 139 11.50 17.37 9.64
CA TYR A 139 10.26 17.52 8.88
C TYR A 139 9.03 17.51 9.79
N VAL A 140 8.93 16.52 10.69
CA VAL A 140 7.81 16.41 11.66
C VAL A 140 7.76 17.66 12.55
N LYS A 141 8.91 18.13 13.05
CA LYS A 141 8.98 19.34 13.88
C LYS A 141 8.54 20.60 13.13
N LYS A 142 8.89 20.72 11.85
CA LYS A 142 8.56 21.88 11.00
C LYS A 142 7.09 21.90 10.57
N HIS A 143 6.43 20.75 10.56
CA HIS A 143 5.04 20.62 10.13
C HIS A 143 4.11 20.08 11.25
N PRO A 144 4.02 20.76 12.41
CA PRO A 144 3.26 20.25 13.55
C PRO A 144 1.74 20.17 13.29
N GLY A 145 1.24 20.90 12.27
CA GLY A 145 -0.16 20.89 11.88
C GLY A 145 -0.55 19.83 10.84
N LYS A 146 0.43 19.18 10.20
CA LYS A 146 0.19 18.16 9.18
C LYS A 146 -0.57 16.98 9.77
N ILE A 147 -1.61 16.56 9.06
CA ILE A 147 -2.34 15.32 9.34
C ILE A 147 -1.79 14.31 8.34
N PHE A 148 -1.15 13.27 8.83
CA PHE A 148 -0.65 12.18 8.00
C PHE A 148 -1.75 11.14 7.79
N ASP A 149 -1.87 10.61 6.58
CA ASP A 149 -2.85 9.56 6.28
C ASP A 149 -2.17 8.19 6.07
N TYR A 150 -2.94 7.22 5.61
CA TYR A 150 -2.48 5.85 5.40
C TYR A 150 -1.51 5.72 4.23
N ASP A 151 -1.66 6.54 3.19
CA ASP A 151 -0.87 6.41 1.97
C ASP A 151 0.60 6.81 2.22
N GLU A 152 0.83 7.67 3.22
CA GLU A 152 2.15 8.20 3.60
C GLU A 152 3.03 7.20 4.39
N HIS A 153 2.86 5.90 4.16
CA HIS A 153 3.61 4.80 4.77
C HIS A 153 3.65 4.89 6.30
N THR A 154 2.52 5.27 6.90
CA THR A 154 2.41 5.40 8.35
C THR A 154 2.14 4.06 9.03
N GLU A 155 2.71 3.88 10.22
CA GLU A 155 2.48 2.68 11.03
C GLU A 155 1.43 2.99 12.10
N TRP A 156 0.25 2.40 11.96
CA TRP A 156 -0.76 2.39 13.01
C TRP A 156 -1.01 0.97 13.53
N LYS A 157 -1.07 0.86 14.86
CA LYS A 157 -1.32 -0.39 15.57
C LYS A 157 -2.37 -0.18 16.64
N TYR A 158 -3.14 -1.22 16.89
CA TYR A 158 -4.08 -1.29 17.99
C TYR A 158 -3.60 -2.37 18.98
N LYS A 159 -3.20 -1.95 20.19
CA LYS A 159 -2.62 -2.82 21.23
C LYS A 159 -1.47 -3.68 20.70
N GLY A 160 -0.54 -3.04 19.97
CA GLY A 160 0.62 -3.70 19.38
C GLY A 160 0.37 -4.55 18.12
N ASN A 161 -0.89 -4.74 17.69
CA ASN A 161 -1.22 -5.51 16.49
C ASN A 161 -1.61 -4.60 15.33
N TYR A 162 -1.23 -5.00 14.10
CA TYR A 162 -1.76 -4.38 12.89
C TYR A 162 -3.23 -4.77 12.74
N LEU A 163 -4.05 -3.85 12.26
CA LEU A 163 -5.44 -4.14 11.94
C LEU A 163 -5.53 -4.94 10.65
N SER A 164 -6.53 -5.81 10.58
CA SER A 164 -6.89 -6.49 9.34
C SER A 164 -8.07 -5.77 8.72
N TYR A 165 -7.92 -5.33 7.47
CA TYR A 165 -9.01 -4.69 6.73
C TYR A 165 -9.97 -5.68 6.07
N THR A 166 -9.72 -6.98 6.27
CA THR A 166 -10.50 -8.08 5.66
C THR A 166 -10.93 -9.13 6.68
N ASP A 167 -10.51 -9.03 7.94
CA ASP A 167 -10.83 -9.99 9.00
C ASP A 167 -11.59 -9.28 10.13
N ASP A 168 -12.83 -9.71 10.32
CA ASP A 168 -13.74 -9.28 11.40
C ASP A 168 -13.28 -9.72 12.79
N ASN A 169 -12.35 -10.66 12.86
CA ASN A 169 -11.86 -11.25 14.09
C ASN A 169 -10.60 -10.53 14.61
N ASP A 170 -10.32 -9.32 14.12
CA ASP A 170 -9.25 -8.49 14.66
C ASP A 170 -9.51 -8.12 16.14
N GLN A 171 -8.45 -7.70 16.84
CA GLN A 171 -8.54 -7.38 18.26
C GLN A 171 -9.44 -6.18 18.56
N LEU A 172 -9.57 -5.24 17.62
CA LEU A 172 -10.39 -4.03 17.78
C LEU A 172 -11.87 -4.37 17.73
N ASN A 173 -12.30 -5.16 16.75
CA ASN A 173 -13.66 -5.67 16.63
C ASN A 173 -14.04 -6.52 17.84
N LYS A 174 -13.15 -7.41 18.30
CA LYS A 174 -13.35 -8.19 19.54
C LYS A 174 -13.60 -7.29 20.75
N ASP A 175 -12.76 -6.28 20.93
CA ASP A 175 -12.88 -5.36 22.06
C ASP A 175 -14.18 -4.55 21.98
N PHE A 176 -14.55 -4.08 20.79
CA PHE A 176 -15.82 -3.39 20.57
C PHE A 176 -17.02 -4.29 20.92
N PHE A 177 -17.07 -5.50 20.33
CA PHE A 177 -18.20 -6.41 20.50
C PHE A 177 -18.29 -7.07 21.88
N SER A 178 -17.22 -7.05 22.68
CA SER A 178 -17.25 -7.55 24.06
C SER A 178 -18.25 -6.80 24.97
N HIS A 179 -18.63 -5.56 24.62
CA HIS A 179 -19.58 -4.74 25.36
C HIS A 179 -20.76 -4.26 24.50
N PHE A 180 -20.88 -4.77 23.26
CA PHE A 180 -21.93 -4.39 22.33
C PHE A 180 -23.08 -5.40 22.41
N THR A 181 -24.30 -4.89 22.46
CA THR A 181 -25.51 -5.72 22.38
C THR A 181 -26.28 -5.34 21.12
N TYR A 182 -26.66 -6.33 20.33
CA TYR A 182 -27.52 -6.08 19.17
C TYR A 182 -28.94 -5.73 19.64
N PRO A 183 -29.63 -4.79 18.97
CA PRO A 183 -31.06 -4.60 19.16
C PRO A 183 -31.83 -5.91 18.97
N GLU A 184 -32.91 -6.13 19.72
CA GLU A 184 -33.65 -7.40 19.75
C GLU A 184 -34.16 -7.82 18.36
N ASP A 185 -34.57 -6.86 17.55
CA ASP A 185 -35.13 -7.01 16.21
C ASP A 185 -34.10 -6.71 15.10
N TYR A 186 -32.80 -6.76 15.41
CA TYR A 186 -31.74 -6.67 14.40
C TYR A 186 -31.69 -7.94 13.54
N GLU A 187 -31.81 -7.79 12.23
CA GLU A 187 -31.79 -8.90 11.29
C GLU A 187 -30.35 -9.26 10.89
N ASN A 188 -29.82 -10.35 11.42
CA ASN A 188 -28.49 -10.86 11.06
C ASN A 188 -28.47 -11.38 9.63
N TYR A 189 -27.35 -11.17 8.93
CA TYR A 189 -27.17 -11.71 7.60
C TYR A 189 -26.46 -13.06 7.65
N ASN A 190 -27.18 -14.13 7.32
CA ASN A 190 -26.60 -15.47 7.27
C ASN A 190 -26.32 -15.85 5.80
N SER A 191 -25.12 -15.53 5.29
CA SER A 191 -24.67 -16.10 4.01
C SER A 191 -23.27 -16.67 4.08
N SER A 192 -23.10 -17.79 3.37
CA SER A 192 -21.85 -18.54 3.23
C SER A 192 -20.84 -17.89 2.29
N ILE A 193 -21.21 -16.81 1.60
CA ILE A 193 -20.41 -16.20 0.52
C ILE A 193 -19.72 -14.91 0.98
N GLN A 194 -20.36 -14.11 1.84
CA GLN A 194 -19.77 -12.90 2.40
C GLN A 194 -20.13 -12.80 3.88
N LYS A 195 -19.13 -13.04 4.73
CA LYS A 195 -19.32 -13.24 6.18
C LYS A 195 -19.95 -12.01 6.88
N TYR A 196 -19.71 -10.78 6.37
CA TYR A 196 -20.28 -9.53 6.91
C TYR A 196 -20.50 -8.47 5.81
N PRO A 197 -21.70 -8.39 5.21
CA PRO A 197 -21.99 -7.38 4.21
C PRO A 197 -22.27 -6.01 4.83
N SER A 198 -22.55 -5.95 6.14
CA SER A 198 -22.81 -4.73 6.90
C SER A 198 -21.59 -4.31 7.70
N ASN A 199 -21.15 -3.06 7.57
CA ASN A 199 -20.07 -2.49 8.37
C ASN A 199 -20.20 -0.97 8.54
N THR A 200 -19.48 -0.45 9.53
CA THR A 200 -19.20 0.98 9.66
C THR A 200 -17.71 1.21 9.52
N VAL A 201 -17.32 2.08 8.59
CA VAL A 201 -15.98 2.67 8.57
C VAL A 201 -15.94 3.80 9.57
N VAL A 202 -15.01 3.71 10.52
CA VAL A 202 -14.76 4.73 11.53
C VAL A 202 -13.45 5.40 11.17
N THR A 203 -13.50 6.70 10.85
CA THR A 203 -12.32 7.51 10.57
C THR A 203 -12.05 8.41 11.77
N LEU A 204 -10.84 8.35 12.33
CA LEU A 204 -10.39 9.14 13.47
C LEU A 204 -9.24 10.06 13.06
N THR A 205 -9.30 11.32 13.50
CA THR A 205 -8.10 12.16 13.55
C THR A 205 -7.46 12.03 14.93
N LEU A 206 -6.25 11.50 15.00
CA LEU A 206 -5.45 11.37 16.22
C LEU A 206 -4.41 12.49 16.32
N ASP A 207 -4.15 12.99 17.52
CA ASP A 207 -2.96 13.80 17.78
C ASP A 207 -1.71 12.92 17.94
N SER A 208 -0.54 13.56 18.05
CA SER A 208 0.74 12.86 18.25
C SER A 208 0.86 12.11 19.58
N LYS A 209 -0.16 12.15 20.45
CA LYS A 209 -0.24 11.38 21.70
C LYS A 209 -1.30 10.27 21.61
N GLY A 210 -1.95 10.08 20.46
CA GLY A 210 -3.02 9.11 20.27
C GLY A 210 -4.38 9.59 20.81
N LYS A 211 -4.54 10.87 21.14
CA LYS A 211 -5.84 11.41 21.55
C LYS A 211 -6.70 11.68 20.31
N VAL A 212 -7.96 11.24 20.38
CA VAL A 212 -8.95 11.50 19.33
C VAL A 212 -9.35 12.98 19.33
N LEU A 213 -9.12 13.65 18.21
CA LEU A 213 -9.49 15.05 17.96
C LEU A 213 -10.83 15.16 17.23
N LYS A 214 -11.07 14.27 16.27
CA LYS A 214 -12.28 14.20 15.45
C LYS A 214 -12.60 12.75 15.11
N HIS A 215 -13.87 12.46 14.84
CA HIS A 215 -14.31 11.17 14.34
C HIS A 215 -15.43 11.35 13.30
N GLN A 216 -15.49 10.44 12.33
CA GLN A 216 -16.50 10.37 11.29
C GLN A 216 -16.91 8.91 11.09
N PHE A 217 -18.16 8.69 10.64
CA PHE A 217 -18.71 7.37 10.37
C PHE A 217 -19.24 7.30 8.95
N SER A 218 -18.94 6.21 8.26
CA SER A 218 -19.53 5.85 6.98
C SER A 218 -20.13 4.46 7.09
N HIS A 219 -21.43 4.34 6.90
CA HIS A 219 -22.17 3.11 7.09
C HIS A 219 -22.43 2.43 5.75
N ARG A 220 -22.16 1.13 5.69
CA ARG A 220 -22.65 0.24 4.66
C ARG A 220 -23.50 -0.80 5.34
N ILE A 221 -24.82 -0.65 5.31
CA ILE A 221 -25.76 -1.61 5.89
C ILE A 221 -26.46 -2.33 4.75
N HIS A 222 -26.41 -3.66 4.76
CA HIS A 222 -26.96 -4.46 3.66
C HIS A 222 -28.49 -4.57 3.70
N ASN A 223 -29.06 -4.70 4.90
CA ASN A 223 -30.50 -4.81 5.08
C ASN A 223 -31.10 -3.44 5.44
N ASP A 224 -32.00 -2.95 4.59
CA ASP A 224 -32.65 -1.65 4.77
C ASP A 224 -33.41 -1.55 6.10
N HIS A 225 -33.93 -2.68 6.63
CA HIS A 225 -34.58 -2.73 7.94
C HIS A 225 -33.64 -2.28 9.08
N ASN A 226 -32.35 -2.62 8.96
CA ASN A 226 -31.34 -2.32 9.97
C ASN A 226 -30.80 -0.88 9.88
N LEU A 227 -31.11 -0.12 8.81
CA LEU A 227 -30.68 1.28 8.67
C LEU A 227 -31.15 2.15 9.85
N ARG A 228 -32.30 1.81 10.45
CA ARG A 228 -32.83 2.52 11.63
C ARG A 228 -31.91 2.49 12.85
N TYR A 229 -30.97 1.55 12.90
CA TYR A 229 -30.03 1.42 14.03
C TYR A 229 -28.73 2.19 13.85
N ILE A 230 -28.52 2.91 12.74
CA ILE A 230 -27.34 3.76 12.55
C ILE A 230 -27.10 4.68 13.77
N PRO A 231 -28.10 5.41 14.31
CA PRO A 231 -27.89 6.23 15.51
C PRO A 231 -27.45 5.43 16.74
N TYR A 232 -27.93 4.19 16.90
CA TYR A 232 -27.52 3.29 17.97
C TYR A 232 -26.08 2.83 17.80
N PHE A 233 -25.70 2.42 16.58
CA PHE A 233 -24.33 2.02 16.26
C PHE A 233 -23.35 3.15 16.48
N GLU A 234 -23.64 4.36 16.00
CA GLU A 234 -22.79 5.52 16.26
C GLU A 234 -22.62 5.80 17.76
N LYS A 235 -23.70 5.67 18.54
CA LYS A 235 -23.65 5.89 20.00
C LYS A 235 -22.69 4.89 20.68
N GLU A 236 -22.79 3.61 20.34
CA GLU A 236 -21.90 2.59 20.91
C GLU A 236 -20.47 2.75 20.40
N ILE A 237 -20.26 3.13 19.13
CA ILE A 237 -18.93 3.45 18.60
C ILE A 237 -18.32 4.66 19.33
N LYS A 238 -19.08 5.75 19.54
CA LYS A 238 -18.62 6.92 20.30
C LYS A 238 -18.23 6.54 21.72
N LYS A 239 -18.99 5.65 22.37
CA LYS A 239 -18.67 5.12 23.70
C LYS A 239 -17.37 4.33 23.67
N PHE A 240 -17.18 3.44 22.70
CA PHE A 240 -15.93 2.71 22.51
C PHE A 240 -14.75 3.66 22.33
N ILE A 241 -14.83 4.61 21.40
CA ILE A 241 -13.81 5.63 21.15
C ILE A 241 -13.43 6.38 22.44
N LYS A 242 -14.42 6.76 23.26
CA LYS A 242 -14.20 7.50 24.51
C LYS A 242 -13.38 6.73 25.54
N TYR A 243 -13.55 5.41 25.62
CA TYR A 243 -12.89 4.56 26.62
C TYR A 243 -11.63 3.87 26.08
N THR A 244 -11.44 3.87 24.77
CA THR A 244 -10.26 3.29 24.13
C THR A 244 -9.07 4.25 24.17
N LYS A 245 -7.91 3.73 24.59
CA LYS A 245 -6.62 4.42 24.50
C LYS A 245 -5.94 4.03 23.18
N PHE A 246 -5.99 4.93 22.20
CA PHE A 246 -5.31 4.71 20.92
C PHE A 246 -3.82 5.05 21.02
N GLU A 247 -3.00 4.29 20.30
CA GLU A 247 -1.60 4.63 20.10
C GLU A 247 -1.49 5.72 19.03
N SER A 248 -0.51 6.62 19.19
CA SER A 248 -0.17 7.59 18.14
C SER A 248 0.35 6.87 16.91
N VAL A 249 -0.08 7.30 15.73
CA VAL A 249 0.53 6.88 14.46
C VAL A 249 1.97 7.36 14.39
N LYS A 250 2.83 6.54 13.79
CA LYS A 250 4.24 6.86 13.61
C LYS A 250 4.57 7.01 12.13
N TYR A 251 5.25 8.10 11.79
CA TYR A 251 5.92 8.27 10.51
C TYR A 251 7.42 8.02 10.71
N SER A 252 7.92 6.90 10.16
CA SER A 252 9.31 6.45 10.37
C SER A 252 9.75 6.48 11.85
N GLY A 253 8.88 6.02 12.74
CA GLY A 253 9.12 5.94 14.19
C GLY A 253 8.80 7.20 15.01
N TYR A 254 8.55 8.35 14.37
CA TYR A 254 8.17 9.58 15.08
C TYR A 254 6.65 9.70 15.21
N PRO A 255 6.14 10.01 16.42
CA PRO A 255 4.70 10.18 16.62
C PRO A 255 4.20 11.44 15.88
N VAL A 256 3.15 11.28 15.08
CA VAL A 256 2.57 12.34 14.26
C VAL A 256 1.07 12.45 14.49
N LYS A 257 0.51 13.62 14.16
CA LYS A 257 -0.94 13.78 14.02
C LYS A 257 -1.37 13.08 12.74
N SER A 258 -2.46 12.31 12.80
CA SER A 258 -2.82 11.45 11.68
C SER A 258 -4.32 11.26 11.53
N GLU A 259 -4.73 10.82 10.35
CA GLU A 259 -6.03 10.24 10.08
C GLU A 259 -5.88 8.73 9.95
N VAL A 260 -6.73 7.99 10.66
CA VAL A 260 -6.75 6.52 10.63
C VAL A 260 -8.17 6.03 10.45
N SER A 261 -8.33 4.89 9.81
CA SER A 261 -9.64 4.28 9.60
C SER A 261 -9.62 2.82 10.04
N PHE A 262 -10.74 2.36 10.61
CA PHE A 262 -10.99 0.96 10.90
C PHE A 262 -12.44 0.60 10.63
N PHE A 263 -12.71 -0.69 10.49
CA PHE A 263 -14.04 -1.21 10.22
C PHE A 263 -14.62 -1.84 11.48
N ILE A 264 -15.90 -1.58 11.74
CA ILE A 264 -16.72 -2.37 12.65
C ILE A 264 -17.65 -3.24 11.79
N TYR A 265 -17.48 -4.56 11.85
CA TYR A 265 -18.25 -5.50 11.05
C TYR A 265 -19.45 -6.02 11.83
N TYR A 266 -20.66 -5.80 11.32
CA TYR A 266 -21.88 -6.29 11.95
C TYR A 266 -22.27 -7.65 11.41
N LYS A 267 -22.84 -8.48 12.29
CA LYS A 267 -23.44 -9.78 11.97
C LYS A 267 -24.59 -9.65 10.96
#